data_AF-A0A925WE35-F1
#
_entry.id   AF-A0A925WE35-F1
#
_cell.length_a   1.000
_cell.length_b   1.000
_cell.length_c   1.000
_cell.angle_alpha   90.00
_cell.angle_beta   90.00
_cell.angle_gamma   90.00
#
_symmetry.space_group_name_H-M   'P 1'
#
loop_
_entity.id
_entity.type
_entity.pdbx_description
1 polymer ?
#
loop_
_entity_poly.entity_id
_entity_poly.type
_entity_poly.pdbx_seq_one_letter_code
_entity_poly.pdbx_strand_id
1 'polypeptide(L)'
;KENSVEVNTVMEFDNIETVKRAVEIDAGISIVPLSTISQEVSKQTLSAVDLDDGDFFRPLAAIYKKNKVLSPAMKQFLAILKEGN
;
A
#
# COMPACT_ATOMS: atom_id res chain seq x y z
N LYS A 1 -13.17 -16.95 2.33
CA LYS A 1 -13.42 -17.78 3.55
C LYS A 1 -12.65 -19.11 3.47
N GLU A 2 -11.51 -19.17 2.77
CA GLU A 2 -10.82 -20.44 2.47
C GLU A 2 -9.82 -20.87 3.56
N ASN A 3 -9.39 -19.96 4.45
CA ASN A 3 -8.41 -20.26 5.51
C ASN A 3 -9.02 -20.35 6.93
N SER A 4 -10.36 -20.39 7.06
CA SER A 4 -11.05 -20.42 8.37
C SER A 4 -10.61 -19.32 9.36
N VAL A 5 -10.17 -18.17 8.87
CA VAL A 5 -9.82 -17.00 9.67
C VAL A 5 -11.06 -16.12 9.87
N GLU A 6 -11.36 -15.79 11.11
CA GLU A 6 -12.34 -14.76 11.46
C GLU A 6 -11.62 -13.46 11.77
N VAL A 7 -11.90 -12.41 10.98
CA VAL A 7 -11.31 -11.08 11.18
C VAL A 7 -12.29 -10.25 12.01
N ASN A 8 -11.85 -9.80 13.18
CA ASN A 8 -12.61 -8.84 13.98
C ASN A 8 -12.24 -7.42 13.54
N THR A 9 -13.08 -6.81 12.70
CA THR A 9 -12.88 -5.43 12.26
C THR A 9 -13.28 -4.46 13.37
N VAL A 10 -12.28 -3.88 14.04
CA VAL A 10 -12.50 -2.93 15.16
C VAL A 10 -12.65 -1.48 14.66
N MET A 11 -12.04 -1.15 13.51
CA MET A 11 -11.99 0.21 12.96
C MET A 11 -11.95 0.19 11.42
N GLU A 12 -12.44 1.27 10.81
CA GLU A 12 -12.39 1.50 9.35
C GLU A 12 -11.80 2.89 9.07
N PHE A 13 -10.85 2.95 8.13
CA PHE A 13 -10.17 4.17 7.71
C PHE A 13 -10.01 4.19 6.19
N ASP A 14 -10.05 5.39 5.59
CA ASP A 14 -9.83 5.62 4.16
C ASP A 14 -8.44 6.21 3.86
N ASN A 15 -7.62 6.45 4.88
CA ASN A 15 -6.30 7.05 4.78
C ASN A 15 -5.23 6.19 5.44
N ILE A 16 -4.10 5.98 4.76
CA ILE A 16 -3.01 5.15 5.28
C ILE A 16 -2.32 5.77 6.51
N GLU A 17 -2.25 7.10 6.59
CA GLU A 17 -1.63 7.79 7.74
C GLU A 17 -2.43 7.60 9.02
N THR A 18 -3.77 7.60 8.95
CA THR A 18 -4.61 7.35 10.13
C THR A 18 -4.53 5.89 10.58
N VAL A 19 -4.40 4.94 9.64
CA VAL A 19 -4.12 3.54 9.96
C VAL A 19 -2.79 3.41 10.69
N LYS A 20 -1.71 4.02 10.20
CA LYS A 20 -0.39 3.98 10.87
C LYS A 20 -0.46 4.51 12.29
N ARG A 21 -1.12 5.66 12.50
CA ARG A 21 -1.28 6.25 13.84
C ARG A 21 -2.07 5.35 14.78
N ALA A 22 -3.13 4.69 14.29
CA ALA A 22 -3.91 3.75 15.10
C ALA A 22 -3.06 2.55 15.56
N VAL A 23 -2.20 2.02 14.68
CA VAL A 23 -1.29 0.91 15.02
C VAL A 23 -0.19 1.38 16.00
N GLU A 24 0.36 2.58 15.82
CA GLU A 24 1.38 3.15 16.72
C GLU A 24 0.88 3.40 18.15
N ILE A 25 -0.43 3.55 18.35
CA ILE A 25 -1.05 3.73 19.69
C ILE A 25 -1.65 2.42 20.23
N ASP A 26 -1.25 1.27 19.70
CA ASP A 26 -1.67 -0.06 20.13
C ASP A 26 -3.19 -0.34 19.97
N ALA A 27 -3.87 0.36 19.06
CA ALA A 27 -5.31 0.16 18.81
C ALA A 27 -5.62 -1.10 17.96
N GLY A 28 -4.59 -1.76 17.40
CA GLY A 28 -4.73 -2.99 16.63
C GLY A 28 -3.55 -3.24 15.68
N ILE A 29 -3.72 -4.19 14.76
CA ILE A 29 -2.78 -4.51 13.68
C ILE A 29 -3.40 -4.21 12.31
N SER A 30 -2.57 -4.03 11.28
CA SER A 30 -3.04 -3.78 9.92
C SER A 30 -2.13 -4.43 8.88
N ILE A 31 -2.71 -4.77 7.72
CA ILE A 31 -1.98 -5.27 6.55
C ILE A 31 -1.90 -4.12 5.55
N VAL A 32 -0.68 -3.65 5.28
CA VAL A 32 -0.42 -2.49 4.42
C VAL A 32 0.78 -2.77 3.51
N PRO A 33 0.92 -2.08 2.37
CA PRO A 33 2.12 -2.22 1.54
C PRO A 33 3.37 -1.78 2.32
N LEU A 34 4.44 -2.56 2.25
CA LEU A 34 5.71 -2.29 2.96
C LEU A 34 6.27 -0.87 2.66
N SER A 35 6.08 -0.38 1.44
CA SER A 35 6.51 0.95 1.02
C SER A 35 5.83 2.10 1.78
N THR A 36 4.65 1.87 2.37
CA THR A 36 3.91 2.89 3.12
C THR A 36 4.37 3.06 4.56
N ILE A 37 5.08 2.06 5.10
CA ILE A 37 5.55 2.00 6.49
C ILE A 37 7.09 1.92 6.62
N SER A 38 7.83 2.03 5.50
CA SER A 38 9.30 1.90 5.50
C SER A 38 10.00 2.91 6.43
N GLN A 39 9.45 4.12 6.56
CA GLN A 39 10.01 5.13 7.46
C GLN A 39 9.78 4.79 8.93
N GLU A 40 8.59 4.31 9.28
CA GLU A 40 8.19 3.93 10.63
C GLU A 40 8.98 2.70 11.10
N VAL A 41 9.21 1.72 10.22
CA VAL A 41 10.11 0.59 10.49
C VAL A 41 11.55 1.07 10.71
N SER A 42 12.06 1.94 9.85
CA SER A 42 13.40 2.50 10.02
C SER A 42 13.55 3.31 11.31
N LYS A 43 12.48 3.96 11.78
CA LYS A 43 12.45 4.72 13.04
C LYS A 43 12.09 3.86 14.25
N GLN A 44 11.84 2.57 14.04
CA GLN A 44 11.40 1.61 15.07
C GLN A 44 10.12 2.04 15.79
N THR A 45 9.23 2.80 15.13
CA THR A 45 7.90 3.14 15.66
C THR A 45 6.86 2.08 15.29
N LEU A 46 7.11 1.31 14.22
CA LEU A 46 6.33 0.15 13.82
C LEU A 46 7.25 -1.03 13.54
N SER A 47 6.73 -2.25 13.71
CA SER A 47 7.39 -3.49 13.31
C SER A 47 6.60 -4.13 12.16
N ALA A 48 7.30 -4.47 11.07
CA ALA A 48 6.72 -5.25 9.98
C ALA A 48 6.85 -6.74 10.28
N VAL A 49 5.82 -7.50 9.92
CA VAL A 49 5.80 -8.97 10.02
C VAL A 49 5.52 -9.52 8.63
N ASP A 50 6.39 -10.41 8.16
CA ASP A 50 6.23 -11.08 6.87
C ASP A 50 5.15 -12.18 6.98
N LEU A 51 4.39 -12.36 5.91
CA LEU A 51 3.37 -13.42 5.82
C LEU A 51 4.01 -14.66 5.17
N ASP A 52 3.98 -15.80 5.87
CA ASP A 52 4.65 -17.04 5.41
C ASP A 52 3.98 -17.68 4.17
N ASP A 53 2.69 -17.42 3.94
CA ASP A 53 1.86 -18.07 2.91
C ASP A 53 1.99 -17.47 1.48
N GLY A 54 3.21 -17.04 1.13
CA GLY A 54 3.59 -16.62 -0.23
C GLY A 54 3.66 -15.12 -0.44
N ASP A 55 3.95 -14.74 -1.70
CA ASP A 55 4.18 -13.34 -2.03
C ASP A 55 2.87 -12.59 -2.29
N PHE A 56 2.60 -11.59 -1.46
CA PHE A 56 1.45 -10.69 -1.61
C PHE A 56 1.86 -9.39 -2.28
N PHE A 57 1.28 -9.11 -3.44
CA PHE A 57 1.53 -7.87 -4.17
C PHE A 57 0.26 -7.09 -4.47
N ARG A 58 0.36 -5.77 -4.36
CA ARG A 58 -0.68 -4.85 -4.81
C ARG A 58 -0.25 -4.21 -6.13
N PRO A 59 -0.80 -4.61 -7.28
CA PRO A 59 -0.41 -4.05 -8.56
C PRO A 59 -0.78 -2.55 -8.63
N LEU A 60 0.13 -1.76 -9.18
CA LEU A 60 -0.08 -0.34 -9.46
C LEU A 60 -0.28 -0.12 -10.96
N ALA A 61 -1.15 0.83 -11.31
CA ALA A 61 -1.45 1.14 -12.70
C ALA A 61 -1.61 2.64 -12.92
N ALA A 62 -1.13 3.12 -14.06
CA ALA A 62 -1.42 4.45 -14.55
C ALA A 62 -2.70 4.43 -15.41
N ILE A 63 -3.71 5.19 -15.03
CA ILE A 63 -5.01 5.22 -15.71
C ILE A 63 -5.15 6.52 -16.51
N TYR A 64 -5.49 6.41 -17.80
CA TYR A 64 -5.83 7.54 -18.66
C TYR A 64 -6.99 7.18 -19.60
N LYS A 65 -7.75 8.19 -20.04
CA LYS A 65 -8.88 7.99 -20.95
C LYS A 65 -8.40 7.42 -22.30
N LYS A 66 -9.01 6.33 -22.76
CA LYS A 66 -8.68 5.63 -24.03
C LYS A 66 -8.60 6.58 -25.23
N ASN A 67 -9.52 7.54 -25.32
CA ASN A 67 -9.62 8.47 -26.46
C ASN A 67 -8.85 9.78 -26.24
N LYS A 68 -8.06 9.90 -25.17
CA LYS A 68 -7.27 11.10 -24.90
C LYS A 68 -5.95 11.01 -25.67
N VAL A 69 -5.71 11.98 -26.54
CA VAL A 69 -4.38 12.17 -27.16
C VAL A 69 -3.40 12.58 -26.05
N LEU A 70 -2.39 11.75 -25.81
CA LEU A 70 -1.35 12.04 -24.82
C LEU A 70 -0.37 13.05 -25.41
N SER A 71 -0.17 14.17 -24.69
CA SER A 71 0.86 15.14 -25.04
C SER A 71 2.27 14.52 -24.95
N PRO A 72 3.29 15.08 -25.63
CA PRO A 72 4.66 14.63 -25.49
C PRO A 72 5.13 14.56 -24.02
N ALA A 73 4.81 15.58 -23.22
CA ALA A 73 5.10 15.60 -21.79
C ALA A 73 4.44 14.46 -21.01
N MET A 74 3.18 14.12 -21.33
CA MET A 74 2.47 13.03 -20.67
C MET A 74 3.07 11.66 -21.05
N LYS A 75 3.50 11.48 -22.30
CA LYS A 75 4.20 10.26 -22.73
C LYS A 75 5.53 10.11 -22.00
N GLN A 76 6.29 11.19 -21.89
CA GLN A 76 7.56 11.19 -21.16
C GLN A 76 7.35 10.90 -19.67
N PHE A 77 6.33 11.51 -19.06
CA PHE A 77 5.98 11.23 -17.66
C PHE A 77 5.61 9.76 -17.44
N LEU A 78 4.78 9.17 -18.32
CA LEU A 78 4.46 7.75 -18.25
C LEU A 78 5.67 6.83 -18.50
N ALA A 79 6.64 7.26 -19.31
CA ALA A 79 7.88 6.53 -19.50
C ALA A 79 8.71 6.52 -18.21
N ILE A 80 8.90 7.69 -17.59
CA ILE A 80 9.61 7.83 -16.31
C ILE A 80 8.94 6.97 -15.22
N LEU A 81 7.61 6.99 -15.13
CA LEU A 81 6.87 6.17 -14.16
C LEU A 81 7.04 4.65 -14.39
N LYS A 82 7.34 4.21 -15.61
CA LYS A 82 7.56 2.79 -15.94
C LYS A 82 9.01 2.35 -15.76
N GLU A 83 9.96 3.28 -15.86
CA GLU A 83 11.38 3.02 -15.67
C GLU A 83 11.75 2.86 -14.18
N GLY A 84 10.96 3.41 -13.26
CA GLY A 84 11.19 3.34 -11.81
C GLY A 84 10.90 2.00 -11.14
N ASN A 85 11.23 0.88 -11.79
CA ASN A 85 11.28 -0.46 -11.20
C ASN A 85 12.74 -0.89 -10.99
#